data_AF-A0A965X2L7-F1
#
_entry.id   AF-A0A965X2L7-F1
#
_cell.length_a   1.000
_cell.length_b   1.000
_cell.length_c   1.000
_cell.angle_alpha   90.00
_cell.angle_beta   90.00
_cell.angle_gamma   90.00
#
_symmetry.space_group_name_H-M   'P 1'
#
loop_
_entity.id
_entity.type
_entity.pdbx_description
1 polymer ?
#
loop_
_entity_poly.entity_id
_entity_poly.type
_entity_poly.pdbx_seq_one_letter_code
_entity_poly.pdbx_strand_id
1 'polypeptide(L)'
;MIYMKKLFISLALLCVVMGSGAQTNIIKTNPIGFAFGNFNATYERVISSSSSLVFKGQYNYNLFLMDEIYKVIGLEDVKSGGVGLGYRYYFTHLKKEVPTGFYINPQASFSFGSAKVDNSSKESLSILGLGAEIGYQFVWSSGFTLDLGIGPMYSIASSNGLSASGLLPSATLSIGYAF
;
A
#
# COMPACT_ATOMS: atom_id res chain seq x y z
N MET A 1 22.45 -4.33 -14.31
CA MET A 1 22.35 -2.88 -14.57
C MET A 1 20.92 -2.33 -14.64
N ILE A 2 19.90 -3.12 -15.03
CA ILE A 2 18.49 -2.67 -15.12
C ILE A 2 17.87 -2.33 -13.75
N TYR A 3 18.21 -3.08 -12.70
CA TYR A 3 17.68 -2.86 -11.35
C TYR A 3 18.08 -1.52 -10.73
N MET A 4 19.31 -1.05 -10.97
CA MET A 4 19.79 0.25 -10.47
C MET A 4 19.03 1.41 -11.12
N LYS A 5 18.76 1.35 -12.43
CA LYS A 5 18.00 2.40 -13.13
C LYS A 5 16.56 2.53 -12.63
N LYS A 6 15.91 1.41 -12.27
CA LYS A 6 14.55 1.40 -11.71
C LYS A 6 14.50 1.93 -10.28
N LEU A 7 15.54 1.66 -9.48
CA LEU A 7 15.72 2.26 -8.15
C LEU A 7 15.88 3.78 -8.23
N PHE A 8 16.68 4.27 -9.19
CA PHE A 8 16.87 5.70 -9.43
C PHE A 8 15.59 6.40 -9.89
N ILE A 9 14.73 5.77 -10.69
CA ILE A 9 13.45 6.34 -11.12
C ILE A 9 12.47 6.44 -9.94
N SER A 10 12.46 5.44 -9.05
CA SER A 10 11.69 5.48 -7.81
C SER A 10 12.16 6.61 -6.88
N LEU A 11 13.49 6.80 -6.76
CA LEU A 11 14.08 7.89 -5.99
C LEU A 11 13.83 9.28 -6.61
N ALA A 12 13.82 9.37 -7.95
CA ALA A 12 13.57 10.61 -8.68
C ALA A 12 12.12 11.08 -8.58
N LEU A 13 11.15 10.17 -8.50
CA LEU A 13 9.75 10.50 -8.21
C LEU A 13 9.55 11.08 -6.80
N LEU A 14 10.48 10.83 -5.88
CA LEU A 14 10.48 11.42 -4.53
C LEU A 14 10.94 12.90 -4.52
N CYS A 15 11.61 13.39 -5.59
CA CYS A 15 12.29 14.69 -5.59
C CYS A 15 11.44 15.87 -6.10
N VAL A 16 10.17 15.68 -6.47
CA VAL A 16 9.34 16.75 -7.02
C VAL A 16 8.15 17.02 -6.12
N VAL A 17 8.37 17.70 -4.98
CA VAL A 17 7.56 18.85 -4.51
C VAL A 17 8.35 19.52 -3.37
N MET A 18 9.00 20.65 -3.64
CA MET A 18 9.49 21.56 -2.59
C MET A 18 8.58 22.78 -2.57
N GLY A 19 7.77 22.91 -1.53
CA GLY A 19 6.93 24.08 -1.28
C GLY A 19 6.79 24.31 0.21
N SER A 20 7.20 25.48 0.70
CA SER A 20 7.11 25.89 2.10
C SER A 20 5.71 26.45 2.43
N GLY A 21 4.69 25.61 2.26
CA GLY A 21 3.34 25.84 2.76
C GLY A 21 2.95 24.68 3.68
N ALA A 22 1.95 24.86 4.54
CA ALA A 22 1.45 23.81 5.42
C ALA A 22 1.35 22.48 4.68
N GLN A 23 2.15 21.49 5.09
CA GLN A 23 2.27 20.21 4.40
C GLN A 23 0.95 19.47 4.56
N THR A 24 0.09 19.58 3.55
CA THR A 24 -1.27 19.02 3.60
C THR A 24 -1.35 17.69 2.90
N ASN A 25 -0.26 17.25 2.27
CA ASN A 25 -0.21 16.04 1.48
C ASN A 25 1.03 15.22 1.82
N ILE A 26 0.91 13.90 1.72
CA ILE A 26 2.03 12.98 1.84
C ILE A 26 1.93 11.97 0.71
N ILE A 27 3.03 11.75 -0.01
CA ILE A 27 3.16 10.62 -0.95
C ILE A 27 4.09 9.59 -0.34
N LYS A 28 3.69 8.33 -0.40
CA LYS A 28 4.44 7.20 0.18
C LYS A 28 4.51 6.04 -0.78
N THR A 29 5.50 5.19 -0.56
CA THR A 29 5.70 3.91 -1.25
C THR A 29 6.36 2.90 -0.31
N ASN A 30 6.30 1.62 -0.63
CA ASN A 30 6.97 0.54 0.08
C ASN A 30 8.12 0.00 -0.80
N PRO A 31 9.38 0.39 -0.51
CA PRO A 31 10.55 -0.10 -1.23
C PRO A 31 10.76 -1.60 -1.09
N ILE A 32 10.38 -2.18 0.04
CA ILE A 32 10.46 -3.63 0.26
C ILE A 32 9.45 -4.33 -0.65
N GLY A 33 8.19 -3.86 -0.65
CA GLY A 33 7.16 -4.37 -1.56
C GLY A 33 7.63 -4.32 -3.02
N PHE A 34 8.26 -3.22 -3.44
CA PHE A 34 8.81 -3.10 -4.79
C PHE A 34 9.88 -4.16 -5.11
N ALA A 35 10.77 -4.45 -4.15
CA ALA A 35 11.78 -5.50 -4.28
C ALA A 35 11.19 -6.92 -4.40
N PHE A 36 9.92 -7.10 -4.03
CA PHE A 36 9.16 -8.35 -4.17
C PHE A 36 8.04 -8.26 -5.24
N GLY A 37 8.15 -7.35 -6.21
CA GLY A 37 7.19 -7.29 -7.34
C GLY A 37 5.86 -6.61 -7.04
N ASN A 38 5.75 -5.90 -5.92
CA ASN A 38 4.61 -5.06 -5.58
C ASN A 38 4.98 -3.58 -5.75
N PHE A 39 4.51 -2.97 -6.84
CA PHE A 39 4.53 -1.52 -6.95
C PHE A 39 3.34 -0.95 -6.18
N ASN A 40 3.58 0.00 -5.28
CA ASN A 40 2.52 0.66 -4.54
C ASN A 40 2.84 2.14 -4.36
N ALA A 41 1.79 2.95 -4.35
CA ALA A 41 1.83 4.36 -4.03
C ALA A 41 0.66 4.67 -3.11
N THR A 42 0.91 5.49 -2.11
CA THR A 42 -0.11 5.98 -1.19
C THR A 42 -0.07 7.50 -1.21
N TYR A 43 -1.25 8.10 -1.40
CA TYR A 43 -1.46 9.52 -1.23
C TYR A 43 -2.28 9.75 0.03
N GLU A 44 -1.79 10.59 0.92
CA GLU A 44 -2.46 10.98 2.15
C GLU A 44 -2.73 12.47 2.13
N ARG A 45 -3.99 12.85 2.39
CA ARG A 45 -4.45 14.23 2.50
C ARG A 45 -4.77 14.51 3.96
N VAL A 46 -4.02 15.42 4.58
CA VAL A 46 -4.29 15.91 5.94
C VAL A 46 -5.58 16.75 5.90
N ILE A 47 -6.54 16.40 6.75
CA ILE A 47 -7.81 17.14 6.89
C ILE A 47 -7.78 18.01 8.15
N SER A 48 -7.13 17.52 9.20
CA SER A 48 -6.96 18.24 10.47
C SER A 48 -5.64 17.84 11.13
N SER A 49 -5.29 18.49 12.24
CA SER A 49 -4.12 18.13 13.05
C SER A 49 -4.16 16.70 13.63
N SER A 50 -5.31 16.04 13.59
CA SER A 50 -5.50 14.68 14.11
C SER A 50 -6.12 13.72 13.09
N SER A 51 -6.32 14.12 11.83
CA SER A 51 -6.93 13.24 10.84
C SER A 51 -6.48 13.45 9.40
N SER A 52 -6.49 12.36 8.64
CA SER A 52 -6.16 12.36 7.22
C SER A 52 -6.97 11.31 6.44
N LEU A 53 -7.15 11.56 5.14
CA LEU A 53 -7.65 10.56 4.19
C LEU A 53 -6.48 9.92 3.45
N VAL A 54 -6.59 8.62 3.22
CA VAL A 54 -5.54 7.83 2.57
C VAL A 54 -6.13 7.19 1.33
N PHE A 55 -5.44 7.34 0.21
CA PHE A 55 -5.72 6.71 -1.06
C PHE A 55 -4.53 5.83 -1.42
N LYS A 56 -4.77 4.54 -1.63
CA LYS A 56 -3.74 3.55 -1.94
C LYS A 56 -3.95 3.07 -3.37
N GLY A 57 -2.87 2.96 -4.13
CA GLY A 57 -2.83 2.28 -5.42
C GLY A 57 -1.73 1.23 -5.39
N GLN A 58 -2.01 0.04 -5.91
CA GLN A 58 -1.04 -1.04 -5.98
C GLN A 58 -1.14 -1.80 -7.30
N TYR A 59 -0.01 -2.34 -7.72
CA TYR A 59 0.11 -3.24 -8.85
C TYR A 59 1.15 -4.31 -8.55
N ASN A 60 0.70 -5.56 -8.54
CA ASN A 60 1.54 -6.73 -8.38
C ASN A 60 1.89 -7.29 -9.75
N TYR A 61 3.16 -7.61 -9.94
CA TYR A 61 3.66 -8.33 -11.10
C TYR A 61 4.69 -9.37 -10.65
N ASN A 62 4.78 -10.47 -11.39
CA ASN A 62 5.79 -11.48 -11.12
C ASN A 62 7.20 -10.88 -11.21
N LEU A 63 7.89 -10.88 -10.07
CA LEU A 63 9.33 -10.64 -9.97
C LEU A 63 9.98 -11.94 -9.51
N PHE A 64 11.22 -12.18 -9.95
CA PHE A 64 11.96 -13.45 -9.77
C PHE A 64 11.87 -14.08 -8.37
N LEU A 65 11.83 -13.27 -7.30
CA LEU A 65 11.72 -13.77 -5.92
C LEU A 65 10.31 -14.25 -5.51
N MET A 66 9.26 -13.70 -6.11
CA MET A 66 7.88 -14.15 -5.89
C MET A 66 7.49 -15.31 -6.82
N ASP A 67 8.14 -15.44 -7.97
CA ASP A 67 7.90 -16.51 -8.93
C ASP A 67 8.12 -17.91 -8.32
N GLU A 68 9.20 -18.08 -7.55
CA GLU A 68 9.47 -19.32 -6.82
C GLU A 68 8.41 -19.63 -5.76
N ILE A 69 7.92 -18.62 -5.03
CA ILE A 69 6.87 -18.81 -4.02
C ILE A 69 5.54 -19.14 -4.68
N TYR A 70 5.18 -18.45 -5.77
CA TYR A 70 3.95 -18.72 -6.51
C TYR A 70 3.94 -20.12 -7.13
N LYS A 71 5.08 -20.58 -7.68
CA LYS A 71 5.24 -21.96 -8.16
C LYS A 71 5.03 -22.99 -7.06
N VAL A 72 5.54 -22.76 -5.85
CA VAL A 72 5.35 -23.67 -4.71
C VAL A 72 3.87 -23.82 -4.33
N ILE A 73 3.05 -22.79 -4.57
CA ILE A 73 1.60 -22.81 -4.29
C ILE A 73 0.75 -23.01 -5.56
N GLY A 74 1.34 -23.44 -6.67
CA GLY A 74 0.64 -23.77 -7.92
C GLY A 74 0.09 -22.57 -8.70
N LEU A 75 0.52 -21.35 -8.38
CA LEU A 75 0.11 -20.12 -9.06
C LEU A 75 1.19 -19.66 -10.04
N GLU A 76 0.78 -19.30 -11.26
CA GLU A 76 1.66 -18.74 -12.28
C GLU A 76 1.05 -17.47 -12.88
N ASP A 77 1.89 -16.62 -13.49
CA ASP A 77 1.48 -15.41 -14.22
C ASP A 77 0.55 -14.45 -13.43
N VAL A 78 0.79 -14.30 -12.13
CA VAL A 78 -0.02 -13.42 -11.27
C VAL A 78 0.19 -11.96 -11.67
N LYS A 79 -0.91 -11.32 -12.08
CA LYS A 79 -0.98 -9.88 -12.30
C LYS A 79 -2.22 -9.36 -11.62
N SER A 80 -2.06 -8.39 -10.73
CA SER A 80 -3.19 -7.75 -10.09
C SER A 80 -2.96 -6.26 -9.89
N GLY A 81 -4.00 -5.48 -10.10
CA GLY A 81 -4.08 -4.09 -9.68
C GLY A 81 -5.01 -3.97 -8.49
N GLY A 82 -4.86 -2.91 -7.71
CA GLY A 82 -5.78 -2.62 -6.63
C GLY A 82 -5.76 -1.18 -6.20
N VAL A 83 -6.86 -0.78 -5.58
CA VAL A 83 -7.03 0.52 -4.96
C VAL A 83 -7.53 0.34 -3.53
N GLY A 84 -7.24 1.30 -2.68
CA GLY A 84 -7.73 1.32 -1.31
C GLY A 84 -8.02 2.73 -0.84
N LEU A 85 -8.91 2.83 0.12
CA LEU A 85 -9.23 4.07 0.81
C LEU A 85 -9.13 3.83 2.32
N GLY A 86 -8.70 4.84 3.05
CA GLY A 86 -8.63 4.78 4.51
C GLY A 86 -8.88 6.15 5.12
N TYR A 87 -9.29 6.15 6.38
CA TYR A 87 -9.39 7.34 7.20
C TYR A 87 -8.53 7.16 8.43
N ARG A 88 -7.56 8.05 8.65
CA ARG A 88 -6.68 7.99 9.81
C ARG A 88 -7.13 8.96 10.88
N TYR A 89 -7.14 8.47 12.11
CA TYR A 89 -7.28 9.29 13.30
C TYR A 89 -6.06 9.10 14.22
N TYR A 90 -5.34 10.19 14.47
CA TYR A 90 -4.12 10.22 15.26
C TYR A 90 -4.44 10.56 16.71
N PHE A 91 -4.38 9.56 17.59
CA PHE A 91 -4.74 9.71 19.01
C PHE A 91 -3.56 10.13 19.89
N THR A 92 -2.31 9.97 19.41
CA THR A 92 -1.13 10.58 20.04
C THR A 92 -0.60 11.71 19.17
N HIS A 93 -1.38 12.78 18.99
CA HIS A 93 -0.96 13.90 18.17
C HIS A 93 0.06 14.76 18.93
N LEU A 94 1.26 14.92 18.37
CA LEU A 94 2.02 16.13 18.60
C LEU A 94 1.38 17.22 17.74
N LYS A 95 1.17 18.43 18.27
CA LYS A 95 0.64 19.57 17.50
C LYS A 95 1.63 19.95 16.39
N LYS A 96 1.55 19.26 15.26
CA LYS A 96 2.34 19.45 14.04
C LYS A 96 1.38 19.57 12.86
N GLU A 97 1.81 20.28 11.83
CA GLU A 97 1.02 20.50 10.61
C GLU A 97 0.71 19.17 9.89
N VAL A 98 1.69 18.26 9.87
CA VAL A 98 1.49 16.86 9.46
C VAL A 98 1.37 15.98 10.70
N PRO A 99 0.31 15.16 10.82
CA PRO A 99 0.17 14.26 11.94
C PRO A 99 1.36 13.30 12.06
N THR A 100 2.02 13.32 13.20
CA THR A 100 3.01 12.33 13.64
C THR A 100 2.46 11.64 14.86
N GLY A 101 2.53 10.31 14.91
CA GLY A 101 2.09 9.55 16.06
C GLY A 101 1.33 8.28 15.71
N PHE A 102 0.76 7.68 16.75
CA PHE A 102 -0.13 6.55 16.64
C PHE A 102 -1.45 6.95 15.99
N TYR A 103 -1.92 6.10 15.09
CA TYR A 103 -3.20 6.24 14.42
C TYR A 103 -4.01 4.95 14.46
N ILE A 104 -5.32 5.09 14.30
CA ILE A 104 -6.22 4.04 13.81
C ILE A 104 -6.65 4.39 12.38
N ASN A 105 -6.78 3.37 11.54
CA ASN A 105 -7.08 3.49 10.10
C ASN A 105 -8.12 2.45 9.67
N PRO A 106 -9.43 2.67 9.90
CA PRO A 106 -10.46 1.96 9.15
C PRO A 106 -10.21 2.15 7.64
N GLN A 107 -10.28 1.05 6.90
CA GLN A 107 -9.95 1.03 5.48
C GLN A 107 -10.76 0.02 4.68
N ALA A 108 -10.91 0.33 3.40
CA ALA A 108 -11.47 -0.54 2.39
C ALA A 108 -10.48 -0.71 1.24
N SER A 109 -10.50 -1.87 0.59
CA SER A 109 -9.70 -2.12 -0.60
C SER A 109 -10.47 -2.92 -1.64
N PHE A 110 -10.12 -2.71 -2.89
CA PHE A 110 -10.57 -3.51 -4.01
C PHE A 110 -9.38 -3.83 -4.89
N SER A 111 -9.15 -5.12 -5.15
CA SER A 111 -8.13 -5.58 -6.07
C SER A 111 -8.75 -6.47 -7.13
N PHE A 112 -8.19 -6.43 -8.34
CA PHE A 112 -8.60 -7.23 -9.47
C PHE A 112 -7.37 -7.73 -10.21
N GLY A 113 -7.47 -8.88 -10.84
CA GLY A 113 -6.33 -9.47 -11.51
C GLY A 113 -6.64 -10.78 -12.19
N SER A 114 -5.58 -11.46 -12.59
CA SER A 114 -5.63 -12.79 -13.15
C SER A 114 -4.48 -13.64 -12.65
N ALA A 115 -4.73 -14.93 -12.50
CA ALA A 115 -3.71 -15.93 -12.22
C ALA A 115 -3.95 -17.18 -13.09
N LYS A 116 -2.89 -17.93 -13.36
CA LYS A 116 -2.99 -19.31 -13.85
C LYS A 116 -2.85 -20.27 -12.69
N VAL A 117 -3.64 -21.34 -12.70
CA VAL A 117 -3.53 -22.45 -11.75
C VAL A 117 -3.14 -23.69 -12.57
N ASP A 118 -2.02 -24.33 -12.24
CA ASP A 118 -1.58 -25.61 -12.82
C ASP A 118 -1.70 -25.73 -14.36
N ASN A 119 -1.10 -24.81 -15.12
CA ASN A 119 -1.18 -24.76 -16.61
C ASN A 119 -2.59 -24.61 -17.21
N SER A 120 -3.60 -24.30 -16.40
CA SER A 120 -4.96 -24.05 -16.87
C SER A 120 -5.13 -22.65 -17.46
N SER A 121 -6.29 -22.39 -18.05
CA SER A 121 -6.71 -21.07 -18.52
C SER A 121 -6.61 -20.02 -17.41
N LYS A 122 -6.23 -18.79 -17.78
CA LYS A 122 -6.18 -17.65 -16.85
C LYS A 122 -7.57 -17.39 -16.26
N GLU A 123 -7.65 -17.40 -14.94
CA GLU A 123 -8.87 -17.04 -14.23
C GLU A 123 -8.82 -15.58 -13.76
N SER A 124 -9.95 -14.88 -13.85
CA SER A 124 -10.09 -13.54 -13.30
C SER A 124 -10.43 -13.61 -11.83
N LEU A 125 -9.68 -12.90 -11.00
CA LEU A 125 -9.88 -12.80 -9.57
C LEU A 125 -10.20 -11.36 -9.18
N SER A 126 -11.20 -11.16 -8.33
CA SER A 126 -11.44 -9.89 -7.65
C SER A 126 -11.49 -10.11 -6.14
N ILE A 127 -10.95 -9.16 -5.38
CA ILE A 127 -10.92 -9.20 -3.92
C ILE A 127 -11.44 -7.87 -3.38
N LEU A 128 -12.50 -7.92 -2.58
CA LEU A 128 -12.98 -6.81 -1.76
C LEU A 128 -12.50 -7.00 -0.34
N GLY A 129 -11.91 -5.96 0.26
CA GLY A 129 -11.40 -6.00 1.63
C GLY A 129 -11.97 -4.87 2.48
N LEU A 130 -12.38 -5.19 3.71
CA LEU A 130 -12.75 -4.22 4.73
C LEU A 130 -11.96 -4.53 6.01
N GLY A 131 -11.31 -3.54 6.58
CA GLY A 131 -10.44 -3.76 7.73
C GLY A 131 -10.13 -2.50 8.50
N ALA A 132 -9.27 -2.64 9.48
CA ALA A 132 -8.71 -1.52 10.22
C ALA A 132 -7.27 -1.81 10.59
N GLU A 133 -6.43 -0.80 10.57
CA GLU A 133 -5.04 -0.87 11.05
C GLU A 133 -4.87 0.03 12.26
N ILE A 134 -4.01 -0.39 13.19
CA ILE A 134 -3.33 0.53 14.09
C ILE A 134 -1.90 0.71 13.57
N GLY A 135 -1.34 1.89 13.74
CA GLY A 135 0.01 2.16 13.26
C GLY A 135 0.63 3.37 13.90
N TYR A 136 1.87 3.66 13.51
CA TYR A 136 2.63 4.83 13.90
C TYR A 136 3.28 5.46 12.68
N GLN A 137 3.09 6.77 12.54
CA GLN A 137 3.74 7.57 11.50
C GLN A 137 4.79 8.49 12.13
N PHE A 138 6.02 8.35 11.66
CA PHE A 138 7.10 9.30 11.90
C PHE A 138 7.10 10.34 10.78
N VAL A 139 7.13 11.63 11.15
CA VAL A 139 7.37 12.74 10.23
C VAL A 139 8.52 13.58 10.78
N TRP A 140 9.56 13.70 9.98
CA TRP A 140 10.73 14.52 10.30
C TRP A 140 10.58 15.93 9.73
N SER A 141 11.30 16.90 10.28
CA SER A 141 11.25 18.30 9.81
C SER A 141 11.66 18.49 8.35
N SER A 142 12.36 17.51 7.76
CA SER A 142 12.69 17.51 6.34
C SER A 142 11.49 17.22 5.42
N GLY A 143 10.34 16.81 5.97
CA GLY A 143 9.20 16.27 5.24
C GLY A 143 9.26 14.76 5.04
N PHE A 144 10.40 14.11 5.29
CA PHE A 144 10.50 12.65 5.20
C PHE A 144 9.51 11.98 6.16
N THR A 145 8.95 10.84 5.75
CA THR A 145 8.01 10.05 6.55
C THR A 145 8.36 8.57 6.56
N LEU A 146 8.11 7.91 7.68
CA LEU A 146 8.15 6.45 7.84
C LEU A 146 6.86 6.04 8.53
N ASP A 147 6.19 5.02 7.99
CA ASP A 147 4.87 4.63 8.42
C ASP A 147 4.81 3.11 8.57
N LEU A 148 4.42 2.69 9.77
CA LEU A 148 4.29 1.30 10.18
C LEU A 148 2.87 1.07 10.66
N GLY A 149 2.23 0.00 10.21
CA GLY A 149 0.88 -0.35 10.63
C GLY A 149 0.59 -1.83 10.50
N ILE A 150 -0.35 -2.32 11.30
CA ILE A 150 -0.83 -3.69 11.27
C ILE A 150 -2.29 -3.75 11.71
N GLY A 151 -3.05 -4.70 11.17
CA GLY A 151 -4.39 -4.99 11.64
C GLY A 151 -5.11 -6.04 10.82
N PRO A 152 -6.35 -6.39 11.17
CA PRO A 152 -7.13 -7.37 10.43
C PRO A 152 -7.82 -6.75 9.21
N MET A 153 -8.02 -7.57 8.18
CA MET A 153 -8.85 -7.28 7.01
C MET A 153 -9.71 -8.49 6.67
N TYR A 154 -11.03 -8.31 6.72
CA TYR A 154 -11.96 -9.28 6.17
C TYR A 154 -11.99 -9.12 4.66
N SER A 155 -11.66 -10.19 3.95
CA SER A 155 -11.53 -10.21 2.49
C SER A 155 -12.54 -11.18 1.89
N ILE A 156 -13.17 -10.76 0.79
CA ILE A 156 -14.05 -11.57 -0.03
C ILE A 156 -13.40 -11.66 -1.41
N ALA A 157 -12.96 -12.85 -1.76
CA ALA A 157 -12.39 -13.19 -3.05
C ALA A 157 -13.44 -13.85 -3.92
N SER A 158 -13.55 -13.43 -5.18
CA SER A 158 -14.48 -13.96 -6.17
C SER A 158 -13.76 -14.31 -7.46
N SER A 159 -14.01 -15.51 -7.99
CA SER A 159 -13.53 -16.01 -9.30
C SER A 159 -14.64 -16.82 -9.95
N ASN A 160 -14.98 -16.52 -11.21
CA ASN A 160 -15.86 -17.35 -12.06
C ASN A 160 -17.18 -17.84 -11.37
N GLY A 161 -17.79 -17.02 -10.53
CA GLY A 161 -19.04 -17.33 -9.82
C GLY A 161 -18.87 -18.04 -8.47
N LEU A 162 -17.64 -18.45 -8.11
CA LEU A 162 -17.29 -18.93 -6.77
C LEU A 162 -16.81 -17.76 -5.91
N SER A 163 -17.22 -17.74 -4.65
CA SER A 163 -16.75 -16.75 -3.67
C SER A 163 -16.25 -17.43 -2.40
N ALA A 164 -15.11 -16.94 -1.88
CA ALA A 164 -14.52 -17.36 -0.63
C ALA A 164 -14.21 -16.12 0.21
N SER A 165 -14.34 -16.24 1.53
CA SER A 165 -14.09 -15.12 2.44
C SER A 165 -13.26 -15.53 3.65
N GLY A 166 -12.45 -14.61 4.17
CA GLY A 166 -11.64 -14.88 5.35
C GLY A 166 -11.05 -13.62 5.97
N LEU A 167 -10.58 -13.76 7.22
CA LEU A 167 -9.78 -12.74 7.89
C LEU A 167 -8.31 -12.93 7.54
N LEU A 168 -7.70 -11.88 6.99
CA LEU A 168 -6.29 -11.83 6.64
C LEU A 168 -5.60 -10.69 7.39
N PRO A 169 -4.30 -10.81 7.70
CA PRO A 169 -3.54 -9.68 8.19
C PRO A 169 -3.36 -8.62 7.10
N SER A 170 -3.44 -7.36 7.48
CA SER A 170 -3.06 -6.19 6.72
C SER A 170 -1.88 -5.52 7.41
N ALA A 171 -0.92 -5.05 6.63
CA ALA A 171 0.26 -4.38 7.15
C ALA A 171 0.66 -3.20 6.25
N THR A 172 1.11 -2.14 6.89
CA THR A 172 1.68 -0.96 6.27
C THR A 172 3.16 -0.88 6.66
N LEU A 173 4.04 -0.83 5.67
CA LEU A 173 5.42 -0.39 5.81
C LEU A 173 5.70 0.53 4.64
N SER A 174 5.87 1.82 4.87
CA SER A 174 6.13 2.76 3.79
C SER A 174 7.03 3.89 4.21
N ILE A 175 7.80 4.38 3.24
CA ILE A 175 8.52 5.64 3.35
C ILE A 175 7.87 6.66 2.42
N GLY A 176 8.03 7.93 2.71
CA GLY A 176 7.40 8.98 1.92
C GLY A 176 7.93 10.37 2.19
N TYR A 177 7.24 11.33 1.63
CA TYR A 177 7.55 12.74 1.72
C TYR A 177 6.28 13.57 1.85
N ALA A 178 6.26 14.48 2.82
CA ALA A 178 5.20 15.42 3.10
C ALA A 178 5.51 16.78 2.47
N PHE A 179 4.51 17.39 1.82
CA PHE A 179 4.61 18.62 1.04
C PHE A 179 3.32 19.45 1.04
#